data_AF-A0AA37K8Z7-F1
#
_entry.id   AF-A0AA37K8Z7-F1
#
_cell.length_a   1.000
_cell.length_b   1.000
_cell.length_c   1.000
_cell.angle_alpha   90.00
_cell.angle_beta   90.00
_cell.angle_gamma   90.00
#
_symmetry.space_group_name_H-M   'P 1'
#
loop_
_entity.id
_entity.type
_entity.pdbx_description
1 polymer ?
#
loop_
_entity_poly.entity_id
_entity_poly.type
_entity_poly.pdbx_seq_one_letter_code
_entity_poly.pdbx_strand_id
1 'polypeptide(L)'
;MKGTTIFFLSILLITTGCKRLDQTADDLITVDVTNNSFPKKELALQDFMDVEYIPLETNDDFVNQGFVQAIGKEFILAKNYRDDGDIFVYDRTGKAIRKINRKGQGGEEYISCRSVTLDEENNEMFINDFLARKIKVYDLEGNFKRSIKQKQDGDTQFYLDIFNYDKENLICYDECNQEIPFLLVSKQDGNITKEIRTPFKEKKLFLQLLRHEGGTRAAGPGEYSRIIPFNGNWILLEPSSDTIYTLMPDYNLRPFIVRTPPIHIMNPESFLVLKLVSDRYYFMESIKNVYDFSKEEGFPRTYFVYDTEEKDFFRYIIYNGDYSYKKEFYMVMLTPINSKGELWATINAFDLCEDYKKGKLKGKLKEVAATLEEDDNRVIMLVKHKK
;
A
#
# COMPACT_ATOMS: atom_id res chain seq x y z
N MET A 1 10.98 45.48 63.88
CA MET A 1 11.13 44.02 63.87
C MET A 1 10.30 43.46 62.73
N LYS A 2 10.93 42.60 61.92
CA LYS A 2 10.39 41.95 60.71
C LYS A 2 9.19 41.05 61.05
N GLY A 3 8.24 40.89 60.12
CA GLY A 3 7.20 39.85 60.21
C GLY A 3 6.16 39.98 59.09
N THR A 4 6.50 39.64 57.85
CA THR A 4 6.06 38.40 57.15
C THR A 4 4.76 38.60 56.37
N THR A 5 4.89 39.00 55.10
CA THR A 5 3.82 38.97 54.10
C THR A 5 3.61 37.52 53.65
N ILE A 6 2.44 36.95 53.94
CA ILE A 6 2.05 35.60 53.50
C ILE A 6 1.58 35.69 52.04
N PHE A 7 2.30 35.03 51.13
CA PHE A 7 1.89 34.85 49.73
C PHE A 7 1.04 33.57 49.65
N PHE A 8 -0.26 33.71 49.39
CA PHE A 8 -1.11 32.57 49.04
C PHE A 8 -0.85 32.20 47.57
N LEU A 9 -0.09 31.13 47.35
CA LEU A 9 0.13 30.55 46.02
C LEU A 9 -1.07 29.64 45.69
N SER A 10 -2.04 30.16 44.94
CA SER A 10 -3.11 29.34 44.35
C SER A 10 -2.55 28.54 43.17
N ILE A 11 -2.19 27.28 43.42
CA ILE A 11 -1.84 26.32 42.37
C ILE A 11 -3.12 26.01 41.59
N LEU A 12 -3.23 26.59 40.39
CA LEU A 12 -4.26 26.26 39.41
C LEU A 12 -3.89 24.92 38.77
N LEU A 13 -4.46 23.83 39.28
CA LEU A 13 -4.43 22.52 38.63
C LEU A 13 -5.26 22.60 37.35
N ILE A 14 -4.61 22.91 36.23
CA ILE A 14 -5.20 22.77 34.90
C ILE A 14 -5.20 21.28 34.59
N THR A 15 -6.30 20.60 34.93
CA THR A 15 -6.58 19.28 34.36
C THR A 15 -6.93 19.50 32.88
N THR A 16 -5.93 19.38 32.01
CA THR A 16 -6.18 19.16 30.58
C THR A 16 -6.84 17.79 30.44
N GLY A 17 -8.17 17.78 30.47
CA GLY A 17 -8.95 16.62 30.09
C GLY A 17 -8.67 16.32 28.62
N CYS A 18 -7.99 15.20 28.35
CA CYS A 18 -8.00 14.59 27.03
C CYS A 18 -9.47 14.34 26.68
N LYS A 19 -10.02 15.14 25.75
CA LYS A 19 -11.27 14.78 25.08
C LYS A 19 -11.01 13.48 24.34
N ARG A 20 -11.51 12.38 24.88
CA ARG A 20 -11.72 11.15 24.12
C ARG A 20 -12.72 11.52 23.03
N LEU A 21 -12.28 11.50 21.77
CA LEU A 21 -13.17 11.58 20.62
C LEU A 21 -13.95 10.27 20.59
N ASP A 22 -15.06 10.21 21.31
CA ASP A 22 -16.06 9.18 21.10
C ASP A 22 -16.75 9.52 19.76
N GLN A 23 -16.40 8.78 18.70
CA GLN A 23 -17.12 8.83 17.43
C GLN A 23 -18.56 8.36 17.70
N THR A 24 -19.55 9.23 17.43
CA THR A 24 -20.96 8.83 17.46
C THR A 24 -21.26 7.98 16.23
N ALA A 25 -22.31 7.14 16.29
CA ALA A 25 -22.71 6.30 15.16
C ALA A 25 -23.05 7.09 13.88
N ASP A 26 -23.44 8.37 14.02
CA ASP A 26 -23.76 9.27 12.91
C ASP A 26 -22.51 9.80 12.17
N ASP A 27 -21.31 9.65 12.73
CA ASP A 27 -20.06 10.11 12.12
C ASP A 27 -19.33 9.01 11.32
N LEU A 28 -19.82 7.77 11.33
CA LEU A 28 -19.16 6.64 10.68
C LEU A 28 -19.60 6.49 9.22
N ILE A 29 -18.62 6.50 8.32
CA ILE A 29 -18.86 6.38 6.88
C ILE A 29 -19.42 4.99 6.58
N THR A 30 -20.63 4.95 6.02
CA THR A 30 -21.31 3.71 5.63
C THR A 30 -21.39 3.62 4.11
N VAL A 31 -20.91 2.52 3.54
CA VAL A 31 -20.82 2.28 2.09
C VAL A 31 -21.78 1.16 1.69
N ASP A 32 -22.81 1.48 0.92
CA ASP A 32 -23.60 0.47 0.23
C ASP A 32 -22.83 -0.05 -1.00
N VAL A 33 -22.25 -1.25 -0.91
CA VAL A 33 -21.43 -1.85 -1.97
C VAL A 33 -22.25 -2.32 -3.18
N THR A 34 -23.59 -2.32 -3.06
CA THR A 34 -24.52 -2.64 -4.15
C THR A 34 -25.00 -1.40 -4.89
N ASN A 35 -24.86 -0.22 -4.28
CA ASN A 35 -25.23 1.03 -4.91
C ASN A 35 -24.23 1.34 -6.05
N ASN A 36 -24.77 1.48 -7.25
CA ASN A 36 -24.01 1.82 -8.45
C ASN A 36 -24.39 3.19 -9.03
N SER A 37 -25.35 3.87 -8.41
CA SER A 37 -26.01 5.08 -8.87
C SER A 37 -25.48 6.28 -8.09
N PHE A 38 -24.25 6.66 -8.39
CA PHE A 38 -23.64 7.88 -7.84
C PHE A 38 -23.50 8.95 -8.93
N PRO A 39 -23.67 10.24 -8.59
CA PRO A 39 -23.29 11.32 -9.50
C PRO A 39 -21.81 11.22 -9.87
N LYS A 40 -21.46 11.72 -11.05
CA LYS A 40 -20.08 11.68 -11.57
C LYS A 40 -19.33 12.95 -11.18
N LYS A 41 -18.11 12.80 -10.68
CA LYS A 41 -17.14 13.85 -10.41
C LYS A 41 -15.89 13.65 -11.26
N GLU A 42 -15.37 14.74 -11.82
CA GLU A 42 -14.14 14.76 -12.62
C GLU A 42 -13.08 15.54 -11.84
N LEU A 43 -11.90 14.95 -11.64
CA LEU A 43 -10.83 15.54 -10.82
C LEU A 43 -9.49 15.39 -11.53
N ALA A 44 -8.60 16.38 -11.42
CA ALA A 44 -7.18 16.14 -11.71
C ALA A 44 -6.48 15.62 -10.45
N LEU A 45 -5.59 14.63 -10.59
CA LEU A 45 -4.86 14.07 -9.45
C LEU A 45 -4.07 15.16 -8.69
N GLN A 46 -3.45 16.07 -9.44
CA GLN A 46 -2.67 17.20 -8.92
C GLN A 46 -3.54 18.26 -8.20
N ASP A 47 -4.87 18.18 -8.25
CA ASP A 47 -5.74 19.09 -7.49
C ASP A 47 -5.71 18.75 -5.99
N PHE A 48 -5.54 17.48 -5.63
CA PHE A 48 -5.60 17.00 -4.24
C PHE A 48 -4.38 16.19 -3.78
N MET A 49 -3.49 15.78 -4.68
CA MET A 49 -2.20 15.14 -4.36
C MET A 49 -1.05 15.92 -4.97
N ASP A 50 0.14 15.78 -4.39
CA ASP A 50 1.40 16.19 -5.02
C ASP A 50 1.96 15.05 -5.86
N VAL A 51 2.47 15.36 -7.05
CA VAL A 51 3.06 14.37 -7.96
C VAL A 51 4.51 14.74 -8.26
N GLU A 52 5.38 13.75 -8.13
CA GLU A 52 6.80 13.79 -8.46
C GLU A 52 7.11 12.71 -9.51
N TYR A 53 7.90 13.08 -10.52
CA TYR A 53 8.36 12.18 -11.57
C TYR A 53 9.86 11.96 -11.42
N ILE A 54 10.28 10.70 -11.33
CA ILE A 54 11.67 10.32 -11.10
C ILE A 54 12.09 9.38 -12.23
N PRO A 55 12.84 9.88 -13.24
CA PRO A 55 13.40 9.03 -14.28
C PRO A 55 14.48 8.14 -13.64
N LEU A 56 14.41 6.83 -13.87
CA LEU A 56 15.44 5.90 -13.40
C LEU A 56 16.57 5.86 -14.43
N GLU A 57 17.81 6.04 -13.98
CA GLU A 57 18.99 5.97 -14.84
C GLU A 57 19.06 4.62 -15.55
N THR A 58 19.36 4.66 -16.85
CA THR A 58 19.53 3.50 -17.73
C THR A 58 20.98 3.37 -18.15
N ASN A 59 21.54 2.18 -17.97
CA ASN A 59 22.84 1.78 -18.51
C ASN A 59 22.90 0.24 -18.58
N ASP A 60 23.99 -0.31 -19.12
CA ASP A 60 24.15 -1.76 -19.35
C ASP A 60 23.88 -2.61 -18.09
N ASP A 61 24.18 -2.08 -16.89
CA ASP A 61 23.99 -2.77 -15.62
C ASP A 61 22.65 -2.49 -14.94
N PHE A 62 21.95 -1.42 -15.36
CA PHE A 62 20.72 -0.91 -14.79
C PHE A 62 19.62 -0.85 -15.84
N VAL A 63 19.28 -2.00 -16.43
CA VAL A 63 18.05 -2.17 -17.21
C VAL A 63 17.04 -2.96 -16.38
N ASN A 64 15.87 -2.40 -16.12
CA ASN A 64 14.84 -3.04 -15.32
C ASN A 64 13.41 -2.66 -15.70
N GLN A 65 12.45 -3.39 -15.14
CA GLN A 65 11.03 -3.23 -15.43
C GLN A 65 10.33 -2.20 -14.53
N GLY A 66 11.07 -1.45 -13.71
CA GLY A 66 10.54 -0.39 -12.85
C GLY A 66 9.57 -0.88 -11.77
N PHE A 67 9.70 -2.13 -11.29
CA PHE A 67 8.84 -2.63 -10.23
C PHE A 67 9.35 -2.15 -8.87
N VAL A 68 8.92 -0.94 -8.47
CA VAL A 68 9.34 -0.29 -7.23
C VAL A 68 8.88 -1.11 -6.02
N GLN A 69 9.81 -1.39 -5.11
CA GLN A 69 9.57 -2.13 -3.89
C GLN A 69 9.55 -1.23 -2.65
N ALA A 70 10.35 -0.17 -2.65
CA ALA A 70 10.39 0.78 -1.55
C ALA A 70 10.94 2.14 -2.01
N ILE A 71 10.48 3.21 -1.35
CA ILE A 71 11.02 4.56 -1.49
C ILE A 71 11.25 5.10 -0.08
N GLY A 72 12.52 5.30 0.27
CA GLY A 72 12.95 5.87 1.53
C GLY A 72 13.29 7.35 1.43
N LYS A 73 14.05 7.85 2.40
CA LYS A 73 14.59 9.22 2.42
C LYS A 73 15.75 9.36 1.45
N GLU A 74 16.59 8.34 1.30
CA GLU A 74 17.81 8.39 0.50
C GLU A 74 17.77 7.48 -0.72
N PHE A 75 17.09 6.34 -0.60
CA PHE A 75 17.12 5.29 -1.61
C PHE A 75 15.74 4.98 -2.20
N ILE A 76 15.77 4.53 -3.46
CA ILE A 76 14.67 3.85 -4.13
C ILE A 76 15.13 2.43 -4.42
N LEU A 77 14.31 1.45 -4.06
CA LEU A 77 14.52 0.05 -4.40
C LEU A 77 13.54 -0.36 -5.49
N ALA A 78 14.06 -0.93 -6.58
CA ALA A 78 13.27 -1.52 -7.65
C ALA A 78 13.74 -2.94 -7.96
N LYS A 79 12.86 -3.74 -8.56
CA LYS A 79 13.20 -5.05 -9.10
C LYS A 79 12.52 -5.27 -10.45
N ASN A 80 12.64 -6.49 -10.97
CA ASN A 80 11.89 -6.95 -12.11
C ASN A 80 10.62 -7.70 -11.70
N TYR A 81 9.62 -7.75 -12.60
CA TYR A 81 8.43 -8.60 -12.42
C TYR A 81 8.81 -10.08 -12.50
N ARG A 82 9.79 -10.41 -13.35
CA ARG A 82 10.43 -11.72 -13.29
C ARG A 82 11.28 -11.80 -12.02
N ASP A 83 11.26 -12.97 -11.38
CA ASP A 83 12.09 -13.24 -10.22
C ASP A 83 13.50 -13.65 -10.69
N ASP A 84 14.28 -12.71 -11.25
CA ASP A 84 15.71 -12.88 -11.55
C ASP A 84 16.60 -12.66 -10.31
N GLY A 85 16.01 -12.13 -9.25
CA GLY A 85 16.68 -11.87 -7.99
C GLY A 85 17.38 -10.53 -7.93
N ASP A 86 17.34 -9.70 -8.97
CA ASP A 86 17.99 -8.39 -8.94
C ASP A 86 17.19 -7.39 -8.10
N ILE A 87 17.91 -6.64 -7.27
CA ILE A 87 17.43 -5.48 -6.53
C ILE A 87 18.29 -4.29 -6.94
N PHE A 88 17.68 -3.33 -7.62
CA PHE A 88 18.31 -2.11 -8.07
C PHE A 88 18.13 -1.04 -7.01
N VAL A 89 19.25 -0.43 -6.59
CA VAL A 89 19.29 0.67 -5.63
C VAL A 89 19.63 1.94 -6.37
N TYR A 90 18.74 2.92 -6.28
CA TYR A 90 18.88 4.26 -6.82
C TYR A 90 18.88 5.30 -5.71
N ASP A 91 19.42 6.47 -5.96
CA ASP A 91 19.19 7.63 -5.10
C ASP A 91 17.80 8.24 -5.37
N ARG A 92 17.42 9.26 -4.59
CA ARG A 92 16.14 9.97 -4.77
C ARG A 92 16.01 10.74 -6.08
N THR A 93 17.10 10.99 -6.81
CA THR A 93 17.05 11.61 -8.14
C THR A 93 16.85 10.60 -9.26
N GLY A 94 16.91 9.29 -8.93
CA GLY A 94 16.83 8.21 -9.89
C GLY A 94 18.18 7.78 -10.45
N LYS A 95 19.29 8.29 -9.89
CA LYS A 95 20.65 7.89 -10.28
C LYS A 95 20.97 6.50 -9.75
N ALA A 96 21.57 5.67 -10.59
CA ALA A 96 22.00 4.32 -10.25
C ALA A 96 23.09 4.36 -9.18
N ILE A 97 22.94 3.55 -8.13
CA ILE A 97 23.94 3.41 -7.06
C ILE A 97 24.58 2.03 -7.11
N ARG A 98 23.77 0.98 -6.94
CA ARG A 98 24.24 -0.41 -6.91
C ARG A 98 23.13 -1.39 -7.28
N LYS A 99 23.53 -2.58 -7.71
CA LYS A 99 22.65 -3.73 -7.98
C LYS A 99 23.03 -4.87 -7.05
N ILE A 100 22.05 -5.41 -6.33
CA ILE A 100 22.24 -6.51 -5.37
C ILE A 100 21.53 -7.74 -5.92
N ASN A 101 22.23 -8.88 -5.93
CA ASN A 101 21.62 -10.18 -6.21
C ASN A 101 22.19 -11.23 -5.25
N ARG A 102 21.30 -11.82 -4.44
CA ARG A 102 21.59 -12.92 -3.50
C ARG A 102 20.67 -14.09 -3.77
N LYS A 103 20.24 -14.28 -5.03
CA LYS A 103 19.36 -15.38 -5.40
C LYS A 103 20.12 -16.70 -5.43
N GLY A 104 19.59 -17.70 -4.73
CA GLY A 104 20.17 -19.03 -4.69
C GLY A 104 19.55 -19.90 -3.59
N GLN A 105 20.19 -21.02 -3.28
CA GLN A 105 19.69 -22.02 -2.33
C GLN A 105 20.54 -22.10 -1.05
N GLY A 106 21.58 -21.26 -0.92
CA GLY A 106 22.42 -21.14 0.25
C GLY A 106 21.69 -20.55 1.47
N GLY A 107 22.27 -20.75 2.66
CA GLY A 107 21.68 -20.29 3.92
C GLY A 107 21.49 -18.77 4.00
N GLU A 108 22.36 -18.02 3.32
CA GLU A 108 22.39 -16.55 3.27
C GLU A 108 21.84 -15.97 1.96
N GLU A 109 21.21 -16.82 1.14
CA GLU A 109 20.60 -16.45 -0.14
C GLU A 109 19.07 -16.46 0.01
N TYR A 110 18.36 -15.75 -0.87
CA TYR A 110 16.92 -15.91 -1.04
C TYR A 110 16.62 -16.81 -2.23
N ILE A 111 15.65 -17.72 -2.08
CA ILE A 111 15.20 -18.58 -3.18
C ILE A 111 14.29 -17.79 -4.10
N SER A 112 13.42 -16.97 -3.52
CA SER A 112 12.49 -16.09 -4.22
C SER A 112 12.51 -14.69 -3.63
N CYS A 113 12.49 -13.65 -4.46
CA CYS A 113 12.36 -12.27 -4.01
C CYS A 113 10.93 -11.79 -4.28
N ARG A 114 9.96 -12.11 -3.40
CA ARG A 114 8.54 -11.75 -3.64
C ARG A 114 8.31 -10.25 -3.44
N SER A 115 8.79 -9.70 -2.33
CA SER A 115 8.75 -8.26 -2.03
C SER A 115 9.97 -7.84 -1.20
N VAL A 116 10.27 -6.54 -1.21
CA VAL A 116 11.36 -5.95 -0.42
C VAL A 116 10.81 -4.80 0.42
N THR A 117 10.95 -4.90 1.74
CA THR A 117 10.62 -3.82 2.68
C THR A 117 11.90 -3.12 3.12
N LEU A 118 11.88 -1.79 3.18
CA LEU A 118 13.05 -0.97 3.49
C LEU A 118 12.98 -0.37 4.90
N ASP A 119 14.11 -0.41 5.61
CA ASP A 119 14.33 0.28 6.87
C ASP A 119 15.69 0.98 6.86
N GLU A 120 15.73 2.17 6.26
CA GLU A 120 16.96 2.96 6.12
C GLU A 120 17.56 3.36 7.46
N GLU A 121 16.73 3.63 8.47
CA GLU A 121 17.21 4.08 9.79
C GLU A 121 18.09 3.03 10.48
N ASN A 122 17.81 1.75 10.23
CA ASN A 122 18.60 0.63 10.75
C ASN A 122 19.59 0.05 9.73
N ASN A 123 19.68 0.64 8.53
CA ASN A 123 20.43 0.11 7.39
C ASN A 123 20.05 -1.36 7.12
N GLU A 124 18.75 -1.63 6.96
CA GLU A 124 18.22 -2.97 6.68
C GLU A 124 17.22 -2.99 5.54
N MET A 125 17.26 -4.08 4.78
CA MET A 125 16.21 -4.48 3.85
C MET A 125 15.73 -5.90 4.16
N PHE A 126 14.41 -6.09 4.05
CA PHE A 126 13.71 -7.32 4.39
C PHE A 126 13.13 -7.93 3.11
N ILE A 127 13.70 -9.05 2.69
CA ILE A 127 13.26 -9.79 1.50
C ILE A 127 12.25 -10.85 1.93
N ASN A 128 11.02 -10.74 1.45
CA ASN A 128 10.00 -11.76 1.62
C ASN A 128 10.33 -12.95 0.71
N ASP A 129 10.96 -13.98 1.27
CA ASP A 129 11.28 -15.22 0.56
C ASP A 129 10.12 -16.19 0.66
N PHE A 130 9.22 -16.07 -0.32
CA PHE A 130 7.99 -16.83 -0.43
C PHE A 130 8.24 -18.35 -0.41
N LEU A 131 9.18 -18.84 -1.22
CA LEU A 131 9.49 -20.28 -1.32
C LEU A 131 10.16 -20.82 -0.06
N ALA A 132 11.02 -20.03 0.60
CA ALA A 132 11.63 -20.45 1.86
C ALA A 132 10.72 -20.26 3.09
N ARG A 133 9.58 -19.56 2.94
CA ARG A 133 8.68 -19.11 4.02
C ARG A 133 9.43 -18.37 5.14
N LYS A 134 10.32 -17.47 4.73
CA LYS A 134 11.20 -16.70 5.61
C LYS A 134 11.25 -15.25 5.14
N ILE A 135 11.66 -14.36 6.04
CA ILE A 135 12.10 -13.02 5.70
C ILE A 135 13.63 -13.02 5.82
N LYS A 136 14.33 -12.72 4.72
CA LYS A 136 15.79 -12.60 4.72
C LYS A 136 16.17 -11.15 4.96
N VAL A 137 17.04 -10.89 5.92
CA VAL A 137 17.46 -9.54 6.28
C VAL A 137 18.88 -9.31 5.80
N TYR A 138 19.07 -8.24 5.03
CA TYR A 138 20.36 -7.78 4.55
C TYR A 138 20.57 -6.32 4.97
N ASP A 139 21.81 -5.85 4.97
CA ASP A 139 22.06 -4.41 4.93
C ASP A 139 21.84 -3.85 3.52
N LEU A 140 21.92 -2.52 3.36
CA LEU A 140 21.72 -1.86 2.07
C LEU A 140 22.90 -2.02 1.09
N GLU A 141 23.97 -2.68 1.51
CA GLU A 141 25.09 -3.10 0.65
C GLU A 141 24.90 -4.56 0.16
N GLY A 142 23.86 -5.25 0.63
CA GLY A 142 23.54 -6.62 0.24
C GLY A 142 24.21 -7.70 1.09
N ASN A 143 24.83 -7.34 2.22
CA ASN A 143 25.41 -8.30 3.15
C ASN A 143 24.31 -8.93 4.00
N PHE A 144 24.33 -10.25 4.10
CA PHE A 144 23.36 -10.99 4.91
C PHE A 144 23.54 -10.68 6.39
N LYS A 145 22.42 -10.41 7.08
CA LYS A 145 22.40 -10.17 8.53
C LYS A 145 21.80 -11.37 9.27
N ARG A 146 20.59 -11.78 8.89
CA ARG A 146 19.84 -12.85 9.57
C ARG A 146 18.65 -13.34 8.73
N SER A 147 18.06 -14.46 9.17
CA SER A 147 16.80 -14.97 8.65
C SER A 147 15.75 -14.98 9.75
N ILE A 148 14.58 -14.43 9.44
CA ILE A 148 13.39 -14.46 10.28
C ILE A 148 12.46 -15.56 9.75
N LYS A 149 12.01 -16.45 10.62
CA LYS A 149 10.96 -17.42 10.25
C LYS A 149 9.62 -16.70 10.27
N GLN A 150 8.83 -16.86 9.22
CA GLN A 150 7.42 -16.46 9.28
C GLN A 150 6.68 -17.42 10.21
N LYS A 151 5.53 -16.99 10.75
CA LYS A 151 4.61 -17.87 11.46
C LYS A 151 4.26 -19.07 10.56
N GLN A 152 4.21 -20.29 11.13
CA GLN A 152 3.96 -21.53 10.36
C GLN A 152 2.93 -22.44 11.03
N ASP A 153 2.46 -22.10 12.22
CA ASP A 153 1.40 -22.77 12.94
C ASP A 153 0.01 -22.31 12.47
N GLY A 154 -0.99 -23.17 12.68
CA GLY A 154 -2.37 -22.92 12.26
C GLY A 154 -2.52 -22.83 10.75
N ASP A 155 -3.45 -21.99 10.30
CA ASP A 155 -3.80 -21.81 8.88
C ASP A 155 -2.92 -20.75 8.17
N THR A 156 -1.76 -20.41 8.74
CA THR A 156 -0.83 -19.45 8.14
C THR A 156 -0.05 -20.08 6.99
N GLN A 157 -0.10 -19.44 5.82
CA GLN A 157 0.72 -19.81 4.67
C GLN A 157 1.92 -18.89 4.50
N PHE A 158 1.69 -17.59 4.32
CA PHE A 158 2.75 -16.61 4.10
C PHE A 158 2.22 -15.19 4.37
N TYR A 159 3.12 -14.25 4.61
CA TYR A 159 2.77 -12.84 4.68
C TYR A 159 2.70 -12.24 3.27
N LEU A 160 1.51 -11.79 2.88
CA LEU A 160 1.25 -11.19 1.58
C LEU A 160 1.79 -9.74 1.54
N ASP A 161 1.41 -8.93 2.52
CA ASP A 161 1.91 -7.57 2.68
C ASP A 161 2.86 -7.48 3.87
N ILE A 162 3.95 -6.73 3.72
CA ILE A 162 4.92 -6.44 4.77
C ILE A 162 5.35 -4.98 4.67
N PHE A 163 5.09 -4.21 5.72
CA PHE A 163 5.53 -2.82 5.83
C PHE A 163 6.42 -2.61 7.05
N ASN A 164 7.32 -1.64 6.95
CA ASN A 164 8.09 -1.15 8.08
C ASN A 164 7.15 -0.35 9.01
N TYR A 165 6.86 -0.89 10.19
CA TYR A 165 5.86 -0.32 11.10
C TYR A 165 6.47 0.70 12.06
N ASP A 166 7.47 0.28 12.82
CA ASP A 166 8.24 1.11 13.74
C ASP A 166 9.70 0.65 13.78
N LYS A 167 10.54 1.19 14.67
CA LYS A 167 11.96 0.83 14.76
C LYS A 167 12.22 -0.66 14.98
N GLU A 168 11.32 -1.36 15.67
CA GLU A 168 11.50 -2.74 16.14
C GLU A 168 10.66 -3.75 15.36
N ASN A 169 9.58 -3.32 14.71
CA ASN A 169 8.54 -4.20 14.19
C ASN A 169 8.24 -3.95 12.70
N LEU A 170 7.92 -5.03 12.01
CA LEU A 170 7.18 -5.03 10.75
C LEU A 170 5.69 -5.20 11.04
N ILE A 171 4.82 -4.65 10.18
CA ILE A 171 3.41 -5.03 10.14
C ILE A 171 3.18 -5.93 8.94
N CYS A 172 2.55 -7.08 9.18
CA CYS A 172 2.35 -8.13 8.20
C CYS A 172 0.85 -8.47 8.04
N TYR A 173 0.44 -8.79 6.82
CA TYR A 173 -0.88 -9.34 6.51
C TYR A 173 -0.77 -10.79 6.05
N ASP A 174 -1.56 -11.68 6.66
CA ASP A 174 -1.70 -13.09 6.30
C ASP A 174 -3.12 -13.34 5.79
N GLU A 175 -3.24 -13.48 4.47
CA GLU A 175 -4.53 -13.70 3.82
C GLU A 175 -5.18 -15.03 4.21
N CYS A 176 -4.40 -16.05 4.56
CA CYS A 176 -4.91 -17.39 4.82
C CYS A 176 -5.29 -17.62 6.29
N ASN A 177 -4.80 -16.78 7.20
CA ASN A 177 -5.11 -16.92 8.62
C ASN A 177 -6.62 -16.73 8.88
N GLN A 178 -7.22 -17.75 9.49
CA GLN A 178 -8.67 -17.82 9.75
C GLN A 178 -9.14 -16.93 10.90
N GLU A 179 -8.23 -16.42 11.75
CA GLU A 179 -8.60 -15.64 12.94
C GLU A 179 -7.82 -14.32 13.09
N ILE A 180 -6.55 -14.31 12.72
CA ILE A 180 -5.59 -13.25 13.00
C ILE A 180 -4.91 -12.82 11.70
N PRO A 181 -5.57 -11.96 10.90
CA PRO A 181 -5.03 -11.57 9.61
C PRO A 181 -3.83 -10.62 9.71
N PHE A 182 -3.68 -9.86 10.80
CA PHE A 182 -2.63 -8.86 10.93
C PHE A 182 -1.73 -9.13 12.14
N LEU A 183 -0.42 -8.95 11.95
CA LEU A 183 0.60 -9.23 12.95
C LEU A 183 1.63 -8.10 13.00
N LEU A 184 2.09 -7.75 14.20
CA LEU A 184 3.37 -7.07 14.39
C LEU A 184 4.44 -8.12 14.65
N VAL A 185 5.50 -8.07 13.86
CA VAL A 185 6.58 -9.05 13.82
C VAL A 185 7.89 -8.37 14.15
N SER A 186 8.56 -8.82 15.20
CA SER A 186 9.89 -8.33 15.60
C SER A 186 10.87 -8.47 14.43
N LYS A 187 11.52 -7.37 14.06
CA LYS A 187 12.58 -7.33 13.06
C LYS A 187 13.80 -8.14 13.50
N GLN A 188 14.00 -8.36 14.79
CA GLN A 188 15.20 -9.00 15.30
C GLN A 188 15.17 -10.51 15.13
N ASP A 189 14.04 -11.14 15.47
CA ASP A 189 13.94 -12.60 15.60
C ASP A 189 12.68 -13.21 14.97
N GLY A 190 11.72 -12.38 14.54
CA GLY A 190 10.45 -12.84 13.99
C GLY A 190 9.36 -13.14 15.01
N ASN A 191 9.62 -12.90 16.30
CA ASN A 191 8.60 -13.12 17.31
C ASN A 191 7.41 -12.18 17.09
N ILE A 192 6.20 -12.71 17.27
CA ILE A 192 4.98 -11.92 17.19
C ILE A 192 4.89 -11.04 18.43
N THR A 193 5.04 -9.74 18.25
CA THR A 193 4.95 -8.75 19.34
C THR A 193 3.51 -8.32 19.57
N LYS A 194 2.66 -8.38 18.54
CA LYS A 194 1.23 -8.12 18.65
C LYS A 194 0.43 -8.91 17.62
N GLU A 195 -0.65 -9.53 18.08
CA GLU A 195 -1.71 -10.06 17.22
C GLU A 195 -2.82 -9.01 17.08
N ILE A 196 -3.24 -8.73 15.84
CA ILE A 196 -4.28 -7.74 15.54
C ILE A 196 -5.46 -8.46 14.87
N ARG A 197 -6.56 -8.56 15.61
CA ARG A 197 -7.77 -9.27 15.19
C ARG A 197 -8.81 -8.28 14.71
N THR A 198 -9.13 -8.30 13.43
CA THR A 198 -10.30 -7.61 12.86
C THR A 198 -11.52 -8.52 12.97
N PRO A 199 -12.67 -8.05 13.49
CA PRO A 199 -13.89 -8.87 13.60
C PRO A 199 -14.44 -9.31 12.24
N PHE A 200 -14.70 -10.60 12.07
CA PHE A 200 -15.47 -11.18 10.97
C PHE A 200 -16.08 -12.52 11.40
N LYS A 201 -17.13 -12.98 10.68
CA LYS A 201 -17.82 -14.25 11.01
C LYS A 201 -17.20 -15.47 10.35
N GLU A 202 -16.85 -15.32 9.07
CA GLU A 202 -16.30 -16.40 8.25
C GLU A 202 -15.21 -15.82 7.34
N LYS A 203 -14.13 -16.57 7.14
CA LYS A 203 -13.04 -16.13 6.26
C LYS A 203 -13.49 -16.17 4.80
N LYS A 204 -13.31 -15.05 4.11
CA LYS A 204 -13.54 -14.89 2.67
C LYS A 204 -12.20 -14.62 2.00
N LEU A 205 -11.81 -15.51 1.10
CA LEU A 205 -10.60 -15.32 0.30
C LEU A 205 -10.89 -14.39 -0.87
N PHE A 206 -9.95 -13.50 -1.17
CA PHE A 206 -10.07 -12.54 -2.25
C PHE A 206 -9.66 -13.14 -3.60
N LEU A 207 -10.17 -14.34 -3.87
CA LEU A 207 -9.88 -15.14 -5.05
C LEU A 207 -11.00 -16.14 -5.32
N GLN A 208 -11.04 -16.66 -6.54
CA GLN A 208 -11.88 -17.77 -6.97
C GLN A 208 -11.01 -19.01 -7.18
N LEU A 209 -11.55 -20.18 -6.85
CA LEU A 209 -10.89 -21.48 -7.02
C LEU A 209 -11.71 -22.39 -7.93
N LEU A 210 -11.06 -23.03 -8.90
CA LEU A 210 -11.64 -24.10 -9.72
C LEU A 210 -10.85 -25.40 -9.48
N ARG A 211 -11.50 -26.36 -8.82
CA ARG A 211 -10.95 -27.70 -8.59
C ARG A 211 -11.33 -28.63 -9.74
N HIS A 212 -10.36 -29.39 -10.25
CA HIS A 212 -10.55 -30.39 -11.30
C HIS A 212 -9.59 -31.57 -11.07
N GLU A 213 -9.78 -32.69 -11.78
CA GLU A 213 -9.01 -33.94 -11.54
C GLU A 213 -7.48 -33.78 -11.69
N GLY A 214 -7.00 -32.74 -12.38
CA GLY A 214 -5.58 -32.43 -12.58
C GLY A 214 -4.99 -31.34 -11.66
N GLY A 215 -5.76 -30.76 -10.74
CA GLY A 215 -5.27 -29.72 -9.84
C GLY A 215 -6.29 -28.64 -9.49
N THR A 216 -5.81 -27.52 -8.97
CA THR A 216 -6.63 -26.35 -8.64
C THR A 216 -6.14 -25.14 -9.42
N ARG A 217 -7.04 -24.46 -10.14
CA ARG A 217 -6.79 -23.13 -10.72
C ARG A 217 -7.29 -22.07 -9.74
N ALA A 218 -6.55 -20.96 -9.62
CA ALA A 218 -6.94 -19.81 -8.82
C ALA A 218 -6.94 -18.56 -9.70
N ALA A 219 -7.88 -17.64 -9.45
CA ALA A 219 -7.92 -16.33 -10.07
C ALA A 219 -8.24 -15.28 -9.00
N GLY A 220 -7.53 -14.16 -9.00
CA GLY A 220 -7.80 -13.04 -8.10
C GLY A 220 -8.09 -11.77 -8.90
N PRO A 221 -8.73 -10.76 -8.30
CA PRO A 221 -9.05 -9.49 -8.95
C PRO A 221 -7.83 -8.58 -9.14
N GLY A 222 -6.63 -8.98 -8.72
CA GLY A 222 -5.38 -8.22 -8.84
C GLY A 222 -4.68 -8.03 -7.49
N GLU A 223 -3.58 -7.28 -7.50
CA GLU A 223 -2.83 -6.94 -6.28
C GLU A 223 -3.47 -5.72 -5.58
N TYR A 224 -3.93 -5.91 -4.34
CA TYR A 224 -4.52 -4.87 -3.51
C TYR A 224 -3.92 -4.95 -2.11
N SER A 225 -3.23 -3.88 -1.69
CA SER A 225 -2.70 -3.79 -0.33
C SER A 225 -3.83 -3.86 0.69
N ARG A 226 -3.60 -4.61 1.76
CA ARG A 226 -4.49 -4.69 2.94
C ARG A 226 -4.06 -3.77 4.06
N ILE A 227 -2.91 -3.14 3.90
CA ILE A 227 -2.29 -2.24 4.86
C ILE A 227 -2.04 -0.91 4.15
N ILE A 228 -2.73 0.14 4.59
CA ILE A 228 -2.60 1.49 4.00
C ILE A 228 -2.19 2.46 5.11
N PRO A 229 -0.97 3.01 5.07
CA PRO A 229 -0.55 4.06 6.00
C PRO A 229 -1.35 5.34 5.75
N PHE A 230 -1.86 5.97 6.80
CA PHE A 230 -2.60 7.22 6.70
C PHE A 230 -2.57 7.99 8.03
N ASN A 231 -2.17 9.26 7.99
CA ASN A 231 -2.14 10.17 9.14
C ASN A 231 -1.46 9.59 10.40
N GLY A 232 -0.31 8.93 10.21
CA GLY A 232 0.47 8.30 11.29
C GLY A 232 -0.14 7.01 11.85
N ASN A 233 -1.25 6.54 11.27
CA ASN A 233 -1.94 5.31 11.63
C ASN A 233 -1.91 4.33 10.45
N TRP A 234 -2.48 3.14 10.66
CA TRP A 234 -2.52 2.09 9.64
C TRP A 234 -3.95 1.64 9.40
N ILE A 235 -4.47 1.88 8.20
CA ILE A 235 -5.76 1.36 7.79
C ILE A 235 -5.58 -0.11 7.42
N LEU A 236 -6.38 -0.97 8.06
CA LEU A 236 -6.34 -2.42 7.93
C LEU A 236 -7.63 -2.90 7.26
N LEU A 237 -7.46 -3.62 6.15
CA LEU A 237 -8.55 -4.14 5.33
C LEU A 237 -8.53 -5.65 5.32
N GLU A 238 -9.40 -6.28 6.10
CA GLU A 238 -9.68 -7.71 6.01
C GLU A 238 -10.94 -7.91 5.14
N PRO A 239 -10.85 -8.53 3.95
CA PRO A 239 -11.99 -8.73 3.04
C PRO A 239 -13.19 -9.41 3.69
N SER A 240 -12.95 -10.25 4.69
CA SER A 240 -13.98 -10.97 5.46
C SER A 240 -14.78 -10.07 6.41
N SER A 241 -14.29 -8.85 6.70
CA SER A 241 -14.90 -7.95 7.67
C SER A 241 -15.94 -7.02 7.02
N ASP A 242 -16.96 -6.69 7.80
CA ASP A 242 -17.96 -5.67 7.47
C ASP A 242 -17.45 -4.25 7.76
N THR A 243 -16.23 -4.13 8.30
CA THR A 243 -15.65 -2.86 8.72
C THR A 243 -14.16 -2.82 8.36
N ILE A 244 -13.75 -1.73 7.72
CA ILE A 244 -12.36 -1.35 7.56
C ILE A 244 -11.96 -0.60 8.84
N TYR A 245 -10.84 -0.96 9.44
CA TYR A 245 -10.39 -0.38 10.70
C TYR A 245 -9.15 0.49 10.49
N THR A 246 -8.96 1.47 11.36
CA THR A 246 -7.66 2.11 11.58
C THR A 246 -7.04 1.56 12.86
N LEU A 247 -5.79 1.11 12.76
CA LEU A 247 -4.94 0.73 13.87
C LEU A 247 -4.22 1.97 14.39
N MET A 248 -4.57 2.33 15.61
CA MET A 248 -4.01 3.48 16.32
C MET A 248 -2.63 3.13 16.95
N PRO A 249 -1.83 4.14 17.36
CA PRO A 249 -0.50 3.91 17.94
C PRO A 249 -0.52 3.17 19.28
N ASP A 250 -1.67 3.16 19.98
CA ASP A 250 -1.91 2.37 21.20
C ASP A 250 -2.37 0.92 20.90
N TYR A 251 -2.31 0.52 19.63
CA TYR A 251 -2.75 -0.76 19.08
C TYR A 251 -4.26 -1.02 19.15
N ASN A 252 -5.06 -0.01 19.48
CA ASN A 252 -6.52 -0.15 19.42
C ASN A 252 -7.02 0.01 17.99
N LEU A 253 -8.01 -0.80 17.63
CA LEU A 253 -8.72 -0.67 16.37
C LEU A 253 -9.88 0.32 16.54
N ARG A 254 -9.99 1.27 15.61
CA ARG A 254 -11.17 2.14 15.48
C ARG A 254 -11.85 1.88 14.14
N PRO A 255 -13.18 1.73 14.09
CA PRO A 255 -13.91 1.66 12.83
C PRO A 255 -13.58 2.88 11.96
N PHE A 256 -13.25 2.64 10.70
CA PHE A 256 -12.96 3.69 9.72
C PHE A 256 -14.08 3.81 8.69
N ILE A 257 -14.44 2.69 8.06
CA ILE A 257 -15.54 2.60 7.08
C ILE A 257 -16.31 1.31 7.34
N VAL A 258 -17.64 1.37 7.34
CA VAL A 258 -18.52 0.21 7.44
C VAL A 258 -19.19 -0.03 6.10
N ARG A 259 -19.31 -1.29 5.69
CA ARG A 259 -20.02 -1.66 4.47
C ARG A 259 -21.42 -2.18 4.76
N THR A 260 -22.33 -1.96 3.82
CA THR A 260 -23.64 -2.59 3.74
C THR A 260 -23.87 -3.15 2.34
N PRO A 261 -24.60 -4.28 2.18
CA PRO A 261 -24.96 -5.23 3.22
C PRO A 261 -23.70 -5.91 3.83
N PRO A 262 -23.82 -6.58 4.97
CA PRO A 262 -22.74 -7.41 5.52
C PRO A 262 -22.24 -8.46 4.52
N ILE A 263 -20.94 -8.70 4.45
CA ILE A 263 -20.34 -9.62 3.48
C ILE A 263 -20.77 -11.07 3.69
N HIS A 264 -20.91 -11.50 4.94
CA HIS A 264 -21.25 -12.88 5.30
C HIS A 264 -22.66 -13.30 4.86
N ILE A 265 -23.53 -12.37 4.44
CA ILE A 265 -24.84 -12.69 3.85
C ILE A 265 -24.87 -12.51 2.32
N MET A 266 -23.78 -12.05 1.71
CA MET A 266 -23.71 -11.90 0.26
C MET A 266 -23.28 -13.20 -0.40
N ASN A 267 -23.97 -13.57 -1.47
CA ASN A 267 -23.56 -14.64 -2.37
C ASN A 267 -24.00 -14.30 -3.81
N PRO A 268 -23.07 -14.07 -4.76
CA PRO A 268 -21.62 -14.00 -4.56
C PRO A 268 -21.22 -12.78 -3.73
N GLU A 269 -20.06 -12.85 -3.07
CA GLU A 269 -19.53 -11.73 -2.29
C GLU A 269 -19.25 -10.51 -3.19
N SER A 270 -19.36 -9.30 -2.62
CA SER A 270 -18.80 -8.10 -3.23
C SER A 270 -17.87 -7.45 -2.23
N PHE A 271 -16.59 -7.39 -2.51
CA PHE A 271 -15.60 -6.83 -1.59
C PHE A 271 -15.52 -5.31 -1.72
N LEU A 272 -15.26 -4.63 -0.60
CA LEU A 272 -14.91 -3.21 -0.58
C LEU A 272 -13.39 -3.07 -0.42
N VAL A 273 -12.75 -2.35 -1.33
CA VAL A 273 -11.31 -2.07 -1.26
C VAL A 273 -11.03 -0.56 -1.29
N LEU A 274 -9.99 -0.14 -0.57
CA LEU A 274 -9.44 1.22 -0.64
C LEU A 274 -8.24 1.25 -1.59
N LYS A 275 -8.08 2.35 -2.33
CA LYS A 275 -6.95 2.54 -3.26
C LYS A 275 -6.10 3.75 -2.92
N LEU A 276 -6.75 4.86 -2.59
CA LEU A 276 -6.08 6.07 -2.16
C LEU A 276 -6.93 6.72 -1.07
N VAL A 277 -6.31 7.06 0.04
CA VAL A 277 -6.92 7.82 1.12
C VAL A 277 -6.12 9.10 1.22
N SER A 278 -6.79 10.24 1.06
CA SER A 278 -6.24 11.59 1.25
C SER A 278 -7.08 12.30 2.31
N ASP A 279 -6.68 13.51 2.72
CA ASP A 279 -7.46 14.23 3.74
C ASP A 279 -8.89 14.53 3.31
N ARG A 280 -9.11 14.76 2.00
CA ARG A 280 -10.44 15.04 1.47
C ARG A 280 -11.13 13.83 0.85
N TYR A 281 -10.42 13.02 0.09
CA TYR A 281 -10.99 11.99 -0.77
C TYR A 281 -10.57 10.59 -0.38
N TYR A 282 -11.54 9.68 -0.23
CA TYR A 282 -11.32 8.25 -0.02
C TYR A 282 -11.76 7.47 -1.26
N PHE A 283 -10.81 7.03 -2.07
CA PHE A 283 -11.04 6.28 -3.31
C PHE A 283 -11.21 4.80 -3.03
N MET A 284 -12.31 4.24 -3.54
CA MET A 284 -12.76 2.88 -3.26
C MET A 284 -13.18 2.14 -4.53
N GLU A 285 -13.15 0.82 -4.44
CA GLU A 285 -13.73 -0.06 -5.44
C GLU A 285 -14.62 -1.10 -4.75
N SER A 286 -15.79 -1.37 -5.31
CA SER A 286 -16.59 -2.56 -5.02
C SER A 286 -16.30 -3.61 -6.09
N ILE A 287 -15.92 -4.83 -5.67
CA ILE A 287 -15.46 -5.89 -6.57
C ILE A 287 -16.28 -7.15 -6.31
N LYS A 288 -17.09 -7.57 -7.29
CA LYS A 288 -17.88 -8.80 -7.17
C LYS A 288 -16.98 -10.02 -7.32
N ASN A 289 -17.03 -10.94 -6.37
CA ASN A 289 -16.19 -12.13 -6.32
C ASN A 289 -16.72 -13.25 -7.23
N VAL A 290 -16.68 -13.02 -8.55
CA VAL A 290 -17.10 -13.99 -9.57
C VAL A 290 -16.08 -14.06 -10.69
N TYR A 291 -15.79 -15.25 -11.19
CA TYR A 291 -14.83 -15.44 -12.28
C TYR A 291 -15.21 -16.63 -13.16
N ASP A 292 -15.20 -16.42 -14.47
CA ASP A 292 -15.41 -17.45 -15.48
C ASP A 292 -14.04 -17.93 -15.99
N PHE A 293 -13.60 -19.10 -15.49
CA PHE A 293 -12.32 -19.71 -15.87
C PHE A 293 -12.23 -20.18 -17.33
N SER A 294 -13.36 -20.24 -18.05
CA SER A 294 -13.38 -20.59 -19.48
C SER A 294 -13.14 -19.37 -20.38
N LYS A 295 -13.60 -18.19 -19.92
CA LYS A 295 -13.42 -16.92 -20.63
C LYS A 295 -12.24 -16.09 -20.11
N GLU A 296 -11.72 -16.47 -18.95
CA GLU A 296 -10.71 -15.72 -18.20
C GLU A 296 -11.17 -14.31 -17.81
N GLU A 297 -12.49 -14.13 -17.65
CA GLU A 297 -13.14 -12.86 -17.33
C GLU A 297 -13.87 -12.93 -15.98
N GLY A 298 -13.85 -11.84 -15.23
CA GLY A 298 -14.57 -11.74 -13.97
C GLY A 298 -14.22 -10.50 -13.18
N PHE A 299 -14.56 -10.53 -11.90
CA PHE A 299 -14.31 -9.46 -10.94
C PHE A 299 -14.84 -8.09 -11.40
N PRO A 300 -16.13 -7.97 -11.81
CA PRO A 300 -16.66 -6.69 -12.24
C PRO A 300 -16.55 -5.67 -11.10
N ARG A 301 -16.12 -4.45 -11.46
CA ARG A 301 -15.75 -3.40 -10.50
C ARG A 301 -16.67 -2.19 -10.61
N THR A 302 -16.95 -1.58 -9.47
CA THR A 302 -17.56 -0.26 -9.35
C THR A 302 -16.59 0.67 -8.65
N TYR A 303 -16.14 1.71 -9.35
CA TYR A 303 -15.24 2.73 -8.83
C TYR A 303 -16.04 3.90 -8.26
N PHE A 304 -15.71 4.33 -7.04
CA PHE A 304 -16.34 5.48 -6.39
C PHE A 304 -15.41 6.13 -5.36
N VAL A 305 -15.72 7.36 -4.98
CA VAL A 305 -14.96 8.16 -4.02
C VAL A 305 -15.92 8.75 -3.00
N TYR A 306 -15.53 8.75 -1.74
CA TYR A 306 -16.18 9.54 -0.70
C TYR A 306 -15.47 10.89 -0.58
N ASP A 307 -16.21 11.98 -0.70
CA ASP A 307 -15.73 13.34 -0.46
C ASP A 307 -16.09 13.73 0.98
N THR A 308 -15.09 13.85 1.84
CA THR A 308 -15.30 14.11 3.28
C THR A 308 -15.87 15.50 3.56
N GLU A 309 -15.68 16.47 2.67
CA GLU A 309 -16.25 17.81 2.80
C GLU A 309 -17.73 17.81 2.45
N GLU A 310 -18.09 17.16 1.34
CA GLU A 310 -19.48 17.06 0.88
C GLU A 310 -20.26 15.97 1.63
N LYS A 311 -19.55 15.07 2.32
CA LYS A 311 -20.07 13.89 3.03
C LYS A 311 -20.91 12.98 2.13
N ASP A 312 -20.52 12.86 0.86
CA ASP A 312 -21.27 12.09 -0.15
C ASP A 312 -20.35 11.29 -1.08
N PHE A 313 -20.96 10.33 -1.80
CA PHE A 313 -20.29 9.41 -2.70
C PHE A 313 -20.47 9.79 -4.17
N PHE A 314 -19.39 9.66 -4.94
CA PHE A 314 -19.35 9.98 -6.37
C PHE A 314 -18.71 8.85 -7.17
N ARG A 315 -19.19 8.62 -8.40
CA ARG A 315 -18.34 8.02 -9.43
C ARG A 315 -17.24 9.02 -9.76
N TYR A 316 -16.02 8.55 -10.03
CA TYR A 316 -14.93 9.44 -10.40
C TYR A 316 -14.39 9.13 -11.79
N ILE A 317 -13.90 10.17 -12.46
CA ILE A 317 -12.82 10.05 -13.45
C ILE A 317 -11.68 10.93 -12.97
N ILE A 318 -10.49 10.34 -12.94
CA ILE A 318 -9.26 11.04 -12.58
C ILE A 318 -8.46 11.31 -13.84
N TYR A 319 -7.89 12.50 -13.91
CA TYR A 319 -6.97 12.89 -14.96
C TYR A 319 -5.58 13.13 -14.41
N ASN A 320 -4.55 12.82 -15.19
CA ASN A 320 -3.22 13.33 -14.90
C ASN A 320 -3.13 14.80 -15.35
N GLY A 321 -2.98 15.69 -14.37
CA GLY A 321 -2.94 17.14 -14.54
C GLY A 321 -1.74 17.65 -15.35
N ASP A 322 -0.70 16.84 -15.57
CA ASP A 322 0.46 17.19 -16.39
C ASP A 322 0.33 16.81 -17.88
N TYR A 323 -0.86 16.37 -18.31
CA TYR A 323 -1.23 16.27 -19.73
C TYR A 323 -1.94 17.54 -20.22
N SER A 324 -1.75 17.90 -21.49
CA SER A 324 -2.41 19.04 -22.14
C SER A 324 -3.89 18.79 -22.44
N TYR A 325 -4.33 17.54 -22.33
CA TYR A 325 -5.72 17.11 -22.45
C TYR A 325 -6.14 16.24 -21.25
N LYS A 326 -7.43 15.90 -21.17
CA LYS A 326 -8.00 15.03 -20.14
C LYS A 326 -7.57 13.56 -20.32
N LYS A 327 -6.31 13.26 -20.07
CA LYS A 327 -5.77 11.88 -20.05
C LYS A 327 -6.23 11.18 -18.78
N GLU A 328 -7.12 10.20 -18.93
CA GLU A 328 -7.59 9.39 -17.81
C GLU A 328 -6.44 8.66 -17.11
N PHE A 329 -6.55 8.59 -15.78
CA PHE A 329 -5.64 7.92 -14.87
C PHE A 329 -6.46 6.99 -13.97
N TYR A 330 -6.07 5.72 -13.90
CA TYR A 330 -6.81 4.74 -13.11
C TYR A 330 -6.14 4.55 -11.75
N MET A 331 -6.89 4.75 -10.66
CA MET A 331 -6.40 4.57 -9.29
C MET A 331 -5.87 3.14 -9.03
N VAL A 332 -6.27 2.16 -9.85
CA VAL A 332 -5.72 0.79 -9.79
C VAL A 332 -4.21 0.73 -10.03
N MET A 333 -3.65 1.73 -10.71
CA MET A 333 -2.22 1.83 -11.00
C MET A 333 -1.38 2.27 -9.79
N LEU A 334 -2.00 2.83 -8.75
CA LEU A 334 -1.30 3.29 -7.55
C LEU A 334 -1.17 2.18 -6.52
N THR A 335 0.04 2.06 -5.97
CA THR A 335 0.38 1.10 -4.91
C THR A 335 1.01 1.85 -3.73
N PRO A 336 0.57 1.63 -2.48
CA PRO A 336 1.24 2.19 -1.30
C PRO A 336 2.69 1.73 -1.22
N ILE A 337 3.62 2.64 -0.90
CA ILE A 337 5.07 2.35 -0.98
C ILE A 337 5.84 2.49 0.34
N ASN A 338 5.32 3.27 1.29
CA ASN A 338 5.98 3.50 2.57
C ASN A 338 5.00 3.98 3.64
N SER A 339 5.48 4.02 4.89
CA SER A 339 4.72 4.43 6.07
C SER A 339 4.23 5.89 6.06
N LYS A 340 4.65 6.71 5.09
CA LYS A 340 4.19 8.10 4.94
C LYS A 340 2.89 8.22 4.15
N GLY A 341 2.35 7.11 3.66
CA GLY A 341 1.15 7.10 2.82
C GLY A 341 1.42 7.49 1.37
N GLU A 342 2.68 7.50 0.94
CA GLU A 342 3.02 7.76 -0.46
C GLU A 342 2.64 6.55 -1.33
N LEU A 343 2.23 6.82 -2.56
CA LEU A 343 1.87 5.81 -3.54
C LEU A 343 2.74 5.94 -4.79
N TRP A 344 2.95 4.85 -5.50
CA TRP A 344 3.72 4.85 -6.73
C TRP A 344 2.96 4.22 -7.89
N ALA A 345 3.26 4.71 -9.08
CA ALA A 345 3.02 4.07 -10.37
C ALA A 345 4.28 4.23 -11.24
N THR A 346 4.31 3.62 -12.41
CA THR A 346 5.34 3.92 -13.42
C THR A 346 4.75 4.26 -14.78
N ILE A 347 5.49 5.05 -15.53
CA ILE A 347 5.19 5.44 -16.91
C ILE A 347 6.32 4.93 -17.78
N ASN A 348 5.98 4.29 -18.90
CA ASN A 348 6.97 3.81 -19.87
C ASN A 348 7.66 5.02 -20.56
N ALA A 349 8.99 5.01 -20.63
CA ALA A 349 9.76 6.07 -21.29
C ALA A 349 9.36 6.21 -22.76
N PHE A 350 9.22 5.10 -23.49
CA PHE A 350 8.77 5.08 -24.88
C PHE A 350 7.46 5.86 -25.09
N ASP A 351 6.42 5.53 -24.30
CA ASP A 351 5.11 6.18 -24.39
C ASP A 351 5.21 7.68 -24.07
N LEU A 352 6.06 8.03 -23.11
CA LEU A 352 6.26 9.40 -22.68
C LEU A 352 7.01 10.24 -23.73
N CYS A 353 8.03 9.68 -24.37
CA CYS A 353 8.75 10.29 -25.49
C CYS A 353 7.81 10.52 -26.68
N GLU A 354 6.95 9.56 -27.00
CA GLU A 354 5.94 9.70 -28.05
C GLU A 354 4.91 10.80 -27.73
N ASP A 355 4.46 10.87 -26.48
CA ASP A 355 3.55 11.94 -26.04
C ASP A 355 4.24 13.32 -26.02
N TYR A 356 5.53 13.38 -25.68
CA TYR A 356 6.34 14.59 -25.75
C TYR A 356 6.44 15.13 -27.18
N LYS A 357 6.84 14.28 -28.14
CA LYS A 357 6.93 14.65 -29.57
C LYS A 357 5.60 15.16 -30.14
N LYS A 358 4.47 14.64 -29.63
CA LYS A 358 3.12 15.03 -30.03
C LYS A 358 2.59 16.28 -29.30
N GLY A 359 3.39 16.91 -28.43
CA GLY A 359 3.00 18.11 -27.68
C GLY A 359 1.89 17.87 -26.65
N LYS A 360 1.76 16.64 -26.16
CA LYS A 360 0.68 16.23 -25.24
C LYS A 360 0.96 16.49 -23.76
N LEU A 361 2.18 16.86 -23.42
CA LEU A 361 2.64 17.01 -22.04
C LEU A 361 2.79 18.48 -21.66
N LYS A 362 2.63 18.78 -20.37
CA LYS A 362 2.92 20.09 -19.75
C LYS A 362 3.51 19.89 -18.35
N GLY A 363 3.89 20.98 -17.69
CA GLY A 363 4.41 20.95 -16.33
C GLY A 363 5.67 20.08 -16.16
N LYS A 364 5.82 19.48 -14.98
CA LYS A 364 7.00 18.68 -14.61
C LYS A 364 7.17 17.44 -15.48
N LEU A 365 6.05 16.82 -15.89
CA LEU A 365 6.11 15.63 -16.73
C LEU A 365 6.73 15.93 -18.10
N LYS A 366 6.45 17.11 -18.67
CA LYS A 366 7.08 17.57 -19.91
C LYS A 366 8.58 17.79 -19.74
N GLU A 367 9.00 18.37 -18.60
CA GLU A 367 10.41 18.61 -18.30
C GLU A 367 11.19 17.31 -18.20
N VAL A 368 10.65 16.31 -17.50
CA VAL A 368 11.24 14.96 -17.42
C VAL A 368 11.26 14.28 -18.79
N ALA A 369 10.15 14.34 -19.54
CA ALA A 369 10.09 13.73 -20.87
C ALA A 369 11.10 14.31 -21.87
N ALA A 370 11.53 15.56 -21.69
CA ALA A 370 12.51 16.20 -22.56
C ALA A 370 13.94 15.66 -22.38
N THR A 371 14.21 14.89 -21.32
CA THR A 371 15.54 14.33 -21.02
C THR A 371 15.64 12.83 -21.23
N LEU A 372 14.57 12.19 -21.73
CA LEU A 372 14.49 10.74 -21.89
C LEU A 372 14.77 10.31 -23.33
N GLU A 373 15.36 9.13 -23.46
CA GLU A 373 15.39 8.35 -24.68
C GLU A 373 14.29 7.26 -24.66
N GLU A 374 13.95 6.71 -25.82
CA GLU A 374 12.84 5.74 -25.95
C GLU A 374 13.09 4.40 -25.23
N ASP A 375 14.36 4.02 -25.09
CA ASP A 375 14.84 2.79 -24.48
C ASP A 375 15.20 2.95 -22.99
N ASP A 376 14.99 4.15 -22.43
CA ASP A 376 15.19 4.38 -21.01
C ASP A 376 14.28 3.52 -20.13
N ASN A 377 14.72 3.27 -18.90
CA ASN A 377 13.90 2.70 -17.86
C ASN A 377 12.64 3.53 -17.61
N ARG A 378 11.65 2.88 -16.99
CA ARG A 378 10.38 3.53 -16.64
C ARG A 378 10.61 4.70 -15.68
N VAL A 379 9.80 5.75 -15.84
CA VAL A 379 9.74 6.89 -14.92
C VAL A 379 8.81 6.53 -13.76
N ILE A 380 9.28 6.69 -12.53
CA ILE A 380 8.43 6.55 -11.34
C ILE A 380 7.55 7.78 -11.23
N MET A 381 6.25 7.57 -11.07
CA MET A 381 5.28 8.59 -10.66
C MET A 381 4.98 8.39 -9.17
N LEU A 382 5.59 9.21 -8.33
CA LEU A 382 5.42 9.21 -6.88
C LEU A 382 4.32 10.21 -6.50
N VAL A 383 3.26 9.70 -5.89
CA VAL A 383 2.07 10.46 -5.47
C VAL A 383 2.10 10.64 -3.95
N LYS A 384 2.03 11.87 -3.50
CA LYS A 384 2.21 12.28 -2.11
C LYS A 384 1.01 13.09 -1.63
N HIS A 385 0.74 13.03 -0.34
CA HIS A 385 -0.21 13.94 0.28
C HIS A 385 0.27 15.39 0.12
N LYS A 386 -0.66 16.29 -0.22
CA LYS A 386 -0.39 17.73 -0.22
C LYS A 386 -0.09 18.19 1.20
N LYS A 387 0.86 19.12 1.33
CA LYS A 387 1.21 19.76 2.59
C LYS A 387 0.29 20.92 2.95
#